data_AF-A0A6L8GQU6-F1
#
_entry.id   AF-A0A6L8GQU6-F1
#
_cell.length_a   1.000
_cell.length_b   1.000
_cell.length_c   1.000
_cell.angle_alpha   90.00
_cell.angle_beta   90.00
_cell.angle_gamma   90.00
#
_symmetry.space_group_name_H-M   'P 1'
#
loop_
_entity.id
_entity.type
_entity.pdbx_description
1 polymer ?
#
loop_
_entity_poly.entity_id
_entity_poly.type
_entity_poly.pdbx_seq_one_letter_code
_entity_poly.pdbx_strand_id
1 'polypeptide(L)'
;FYNTGIATYVWVLTNRKPPHRRGKVQLIDASARFQPLRKNLGKKNCELGQQDIETICRTFLDFQETEQSRIFDNAAFGYWKVTVERPLRLAVDWSEEQQEPFFNACIGSGEAPLADTVQDVLDQLGPGPHRDFNGFLDAVKGEMQRRGLKMTARRKTLLQTRLAQRDEAAAPVVKKVHRRGTPADPLHGLFATGPGGRVVEYEPDGELRDTEQIPLQEEGGIEGFLQREVLPYAPDAWFIPETVKIGYEISFNRYFYKPQPMRTLEEIQADIVQVEQETEGLMHDILNTDRGRG
;
A
#
# COMPACT_ATOMS: atom_id res chain seq x y z
N PHE A 1 26.92 -15.03 9.87
CA PHE A 1 26.78 -16.52 9.88
C PHE A 1 27.51 -17.12 8.69
N TYR A 2 27.78 -18.44 8.65
CA TYR A 2 28.58 -19.05 7.57
C TYR A 2 27.96 -18.88 6.17
N ASN A 3 26.62 -18.97 6.06
CA ASN A 3 25.90 -18.97 4.77
C ASN A 3 25.23 -17.65 4.39
N THR A 4 25.15 -16.67 5.31
CA THR A 4 24.42 -15.41 5.08
C THR A 4 25.16 -14.21 5.68
N GLY A 5 25.11 -13.10 4.94
CA GLY A 5 25.57 -11.77 5.36
C GLY A 5 24.44 -10.85 5.80
N ILE A 6 23.20 -11.35 5.89
CA ILE A 6 22.05 -10.58 6.38
C ILE A 6 22.17 -10.44 7.91
N ALA A 7 21.76 -9.28 8.43
CA ALA A 7 21.64 -9.04 9.87
C ALA A 7 20.77 -10.12 10.52
N THR A 8 21.15 -10.55 11.72
CA THR A 8 20.42 -11.58 12.47
C THR A 8 19.87 -10.99 13.76
N TYR A 9 18.70 -11.45 14.15
CA TYR A 9 18.00 -11.02 15.36
C TYR A 9 17.90 -12.16 16.35
N VAL A 10 18.00 -11.84 17.64
CA VAL A 10 17.78 -12.78 18.74
C VAL A 10 16.53 -12.34 19.50
N TRP A 11 15.55 -13.22 19.60
CA TRP A 11 14.28 -12.95 20.28
C TRP A 11 14.26 -13.59 21.66
N VAL A 12 14.04 -12.78 22.70
CA VAL A 12 13.85 -13.24 24.08
C VAL A 12 12.38 -13.03 24.44
N LEU A 13 11.63 -14.13 24.54
CA LEU A 13 10.19 -14.11 24.77
C LEU A 13 9.85 -14.74 26.12
N THR A 14 9.02 -14.06 26.90
CA THR A 14 8.49 -14.58 28.16
C THR A 14 7.13 -13.98 28.47
N ASN A 15 6.20 -14.80 28.97
CA ASN A 15 4.91 -14.37 29.52
C ASN A 15 5.00 -14.06 31.03
N ARG A 16 6.13 -14.36 31.68
CA ARG A 16 6.36 -14.13 33.12
C ARG A 16 7.27 -12.92 33.34
N LYS A 17 6.83 -11.75 32.86
CA LYS A 17 7.59 -10.50 33.03
C LYS A 17 7.44 -9.94 34.46
N PRO A 18 8.52 -9.46 35.10
CA PRO A 18 8.42 -8.70 36.35
C PRO A 18 7.60 -7.43 36.14
N PRO A 19 6.99 -6.85 37.20
CA PRO A 19 6.03 -5.76 37.06
C PRO A 19 6.50 -4.60 36.17
N HIS A 20 7.75 -4.15 36.33
CA HIS A 20 8.33 -3.02 35.58
C HIS A 20 8.54 -3.29 34.07
N ARG A 21 8.48 -4.55 33.60
CA ARG A 21 8.61 -4.91 32.17
C ARG A 21 7.30 -5.34 31.51
N ARG A 22 6.21 -5.47 32.27
CA ARG A 22 4.92 -5.92 31.71
C ARG A 22 4.43 -4.92 30.68
N GLY A 23 3.95 -5.42 29.54
CA GLY A 23 3.49 -4.58 28.43
C GLY A 23 4.58 -3.83 27.67
N LYS A 24 5.87 -4.05 28.00
CA LYS A 24 7.00 -3.38 27.35
C LYS A 24 7.85 -4.33 26.49
N VAL A 25 8.49 -3.78 25.48
CA VAL A 25 9.52 -4.43 24.65
C VAL A 25 10.79 -3.59 24.75
N GLN A 26 11.93 -4.26 24.96
CA GLN A 26 13.25 -3.65 24.86
C GLN A 26 13.88 -4.11 23.55
N LEU A 27 14.24 -3.16 22.70
CA LEU A 27 15.04 -3.40 21.51
C LEU A 27 16.48 -3.02 21.82
N ILE A 28 17.42 -3.92 21.53
CA ILE A 28 18.85 -3.70 21.78
C ILE A 28 19.59 -3.77 20.45
N ASP A 29 20.25 -2.68 20.08
CA ASP A 29 21.18 -2.67 18.95
C ASP A 29 22.56 -3.14 19.41
N ALA A 30 22.95 -4.31 18.91
CA ALA A 30 24.25 -4.91 19.12
C ALA A 30 25.04 -5.05 17.81
N SER A 31 24.63 -4.38 16.74
CA SER A 31 25.24 -4.48 15.41
C SER A 31 26.72 -4.10 15.38
N ALA A 32 27.13 -3.14 16.22
CA ALA A 32 28.53 -2.71 16.36
C ALA A 32 29.35 -3.54 17.35
N ARG A 33 28.76 -4.52 18.05
CA ARG A 33 29.46 -5.34 19.04
C ARG A 33 29.89 -6.65 18.42
N PHE A 34 31.10 -6.67 17.89
CA PHE A 34 31.72 -7.89 17.39
C PHE A 34 33.24 -7.72 17.30
N GLN A 35 33.93 -8.84 17.19
CA GLN A 35 35.34 -8.92 16.87
C GLN A 35 35.50 -9.55 15.49
N PRO A 36 36.40 -9.04 14.63
CA PRO A 36 36.68 -9.67 13.35
C PRO A 36 37.34 -11.03 13.58
N LEU A 37 37.00 -12.01 12.74
CA LEU A 37 37.65 -13.31 12.76
C LEU A 37 39.07 -13.20 12.20
N ARG A 38 40.03 -13.90 12.81
CA ARG A 38 41.41 -14.03 12.28
C ARG A 38 41.43 -14.64 10.86
N LYS A 39 40.50 -15.54 10.58
CA LYS A 39 40.29 -16.14 9.25
C LYS A 39 38.79 -16.27 9.00
N ASN A 40 38.33 -15.69 7.88
CA ASN A 40 36.93 -15.77 7.49
C ASN A 40 36.52 -17.22 7.19
N LEU A 41 35.28 -17.55 7.52
CA LEU A 41 34.67 -18.87 7.30
C LEU A 41 33.42 -18.67 6.44
N GLY A 42 33.58 -18.80 5.12
CA GLY A 42 32.50 -18.47 4.17
C GLY A 42 32.11 -16.99 4.28
N LYS A 43 30.82 -16.71 4.51
CA LYS A 43 30.32 -15.34 4.77
C LYS A 43 30.46 -14.91 6.24
N LYS A 44 30.93 -15.79 7.14
CA LYS A 44 31.20 -15.41 8.54
C LYS A 44 32.57 -14.72 8.62
N ASN A 45 32.56 -13.45 8.99
CA ASN A 45 33.75 -12.60 9.12
C ASN A 45 33.92 -11.98 10.53
N CYS A 46 32.94 -12.17 11.42
CA CYS A 46 33.00 -11.69 12.80
C CYS A 46 32.43 -12.70 13.81
N GLU A 47 32.70 -12.46 15.08
CA GLU A 47 32.14 -13.18 16.22
C GLU A 47 31.86 -12.25 17.40
N LEU A 48 31.00 -12.69 18.33
CA LEU A 48 30.80 -12.00 19.60
C LEU A 48 31.87 -12.44 20.58
N GLY A 49 32.68 -11.51 21.07
CA GLY A 49 33.61 -11.78 22.17
C GLY A 49 32.89 -11.94 23.50
N GLN A 50 33.56 -12.51 24.50
CA GLN A 50 32.99 -12.72 25.83
C GLN A 50 32.48 -11.40 26.45
N GLN A 51 33.26 -10.31 26.33
CA GLN A 51 32.87 -8.99 26.83
C GLN A 51 31.68 -8.39 26.07
N ASP A 52 31.54 -8.68 24.77
CA ASP A 52 30.40 -8.25 23.97
C ASP A 52 29.13 -8.91 24.49
N ILE A 53 29.17 -10.23 24.72
CA ILE A 53 28.07 -11.02 25.26
C ILE A 53 27.67 -10.51 26.65
N GLU A 54 28.64 -10.32 27.55
CA GLU A 54 28.39 -9.81 28.90
C GLU A 54 27.74 -8.43 28.87
N THR A 55 28.19 -7.55 27.97
CA THR A 55 27.62 -6.21 27.81
C THR A 55 26.19 -6.26 27.29
N ILE A 56 25.90 -7.11 26.29
CA ILE A 56 24.54 -7.29 25.76
C ILE A 56 23.61 -7.84 26.85
N CYS A 57 24.05 -8.86 27.58
CA CYS A 57 23.31 -9.44 28.71
C CYS A 57 23.03 -8.40 29.80
N ARG A 58 24.04 -7.61 30.20
CA ARG A 58 23.88 -6.53 31.17
C ARG A 58 22.88 -5.49 30.68
N THR A 59 23.00 -5.05 29.42
CA THR A 59 22.06 -4.08 28.81
C THR A 59 20.62 -4.61 28.85
N PHE A 60 20.42 -5.90 28.54
CA PHE A 60 19.13 -6.55 28.66
C PHE A 60 18.61 -6.61 30.10
N LEU A 61 19.47 -6.88 31.09
CA LEU A 61 19.09 -6.99 32.50
C LEU A 61 18.80 -5.63 33.15
N ASP A 62 19.57 -4.60 32.82
CA ASP A 62 19.45 -3.25 33.38
C ASP A 62 18.14 -2.57 32.98
N PHE A 63 17.62 -2.88 31.77
CA PHE A 63 16.35 -2.36 31.25
C PHE A 63 16.24 -0.83 31.34
N GLN A 64 17.29 -0.15 30.88
CA GLN A 64 17.34 1.31 30.82
C GLN A 64 17.31 1.82 29.38
N GLU A 65 16.73 3.00 29.21
CA GLU A 65 16.77 3.74 27.95
C GLU A 65 18.18 4.26 27.67
N THR A 66 18.72 3.90 26.51
CA THR A 66 20.02 4.33 26.01
C THR A 66 19.99 4.36 24.48
N GLU A 67 21.02 4.89 23.82
CA GLU A 67 21.08 4.85 22.35
C GLU A 67 21.04 3.42 21.79
N GLN A 68 21.62 2.45 22.51
CA GLN A 68 21.67 1.05 22.10
C GLN A 68 20.55 0.20 22.71
N SER A 69 19.71 0.75 23.60
CA SER A 69 18.59 0.04 24.24
C SER A 69 17.38 0.96 24.32
N ARG A 70 16.40 0.71 23.46
CA ARG A 70 15.14 1.47 23.42
C ARG A 70 13.99 0.63 23.94
N ILE A 71 13.16 1.23 24.79
CA ILE A 71 12.06 0.58 25.52
C ILE A 71 10.74 1.19 25.07
N PHE A 72 9.87 0.34 24.57
CA PHE A 72 8.59 0.74 24.00
C PHE A 72 7.45 0.01 24.70
N ASP A 73 6.27 0.62 24.68
CA ASP A 73 5.03 -0.12 24.90
C ASP A 73 4.81 -1.12 23.78
N ASN A 74 4.25 -2.29 24.11
CA ASN A 74 3.87 -3.30 23.12
C ASN A 74 3.00 -2.67 22.02
N ALA A 75 2.05 -1.80 22.41
CA ALA A 75 1.12 -1.15 21.50
C ALA A 75 1.82 -0.23 20.47
N ALA A 76 3.04 0.25 20.73
CA ALA A 76 3.78 1.09 19.81
C ALA A 76 4.19 0.37 18.51
N PHE A 77 4.17 -0.96 18.51
CA PHE A 77 4.43 -1.79 17.33
C PHE A 77 3.15 -2.32 16.68
N GLY A 78 2.01 -2.11 17.32
CA GLY A 78 0.74 -2.61 16.85
C GLY A 78 0.12 -1.68 15.82
N TYR A 79 -0.59 -2.26 14.87
CA TYR A 79 -1.42 -1.52 13.92
C TYR A 79 -2.71 -2.27 13.61
N TRP A 80 -3.76 -1.54 13.25
CA TRP A 80 -4.90 -2.08 12.52
C TRP A 80 -4.57 -2.16 11.04
N LYS A 81 -4.70 -3.35 10.47
CA LYS A 81 -4.72 -3.56 9.02
C LYS A 81 -6.18 -3.52 8.57
N VAL A 82 -6.54 -2.56 7.73
CA VAL A 82 -7.93 -2.36 7.29
C VAL A 82 -8.00 -2.25 5.77
N THR A 83 -9.00 -2.89 5.17
CA THR A 83 -9.29 -2.70 3.74
C THR A 83 -10.12 -1.42 3.57
N VAL A 84 -9.63 -0.55 2.70
CA VAL A 84 -10.33 0.67 2.27
C VAL A 84 -10.78 0.46 0.82
N GLU A 85 -12.06 0.69 0.59
CA GLU A 85 -12.69 0.58 -0.71
C GLU A 85 -13.01 1.96 -1.26
N ARG A 86 -13.03 2.06 -2.58
CA ARG A 86 -13.48 3.22 -3.34
C ARG A 86 -14.53 2.77 -4.35
N PRO A 87 -15.46 3.65 -4.75
CA PRO A 87 -16.52 3.23 -5.64
C PRO A 87 -16.01 3.08 -7.07
N LEU A 88 -16.51 2.05 -7.76
CA LEU A 88 -16.35 1.86 -9.18
C LEU A 88 -17.08 2.98 -9.92
N ARG A 89 -16.39 3.65 -10.84
CA ARG A 89 -16.93 4.72 -11.68
C ARG A 89 -16.77 4.33 -13.13
N LEU A 90 -17.89 4.26 -13.85
CA LEU A 90 -17.96 3.75 -15.21
C LEU A 90 -18.58 4.78 -16.14
N ALA A 91 -17.91 5.05 -17.26
CA ALA A 91 -18.48 5.73 -18.41
C ALA A 91 -18.77 4.72 -19.51
N VAL A 92 -19.86 4.94 -20.24
CA VAL A 92 -20.19 4.17 -21.44
C VAL A 92 -19.75 4.97 -22.65
N ASP A 93 -18.89 4.39 -23.47
CA ASP A 93 -18.52 4.94 -24.77
C ASP A 93 -19.10 4.05 -25.87
N TRP A 94 -19.84 4.67 -26.79
CA TRP A 94 -20.45 4.00 -27.93
C TRP A 94 -19.75 4.42 -29.21
N SER A 95 -18.46 4.10 -29.30
CA SER A 95 -17.68 4.23 -30.51
C SER A 95 -17.82 2.98 -31.37
N GLU A 96 -17.67 3.13 -32.69
CA GLU A 96 -17.71 2.01 -33.65
C GLU A 96 -16.73 0.87 -33.27
N GLU A 97 -15.58 1.22 -32.68
CA GLU A 97 -14.57 0.28 -32.20
C GLU A 97 -15.05 -0.62 -31.06
N GLN A 98 -15.99 -0.16 -30.22
CA GLN A 98 -16.53 -0.93 -29.09
C GLN A 98 -17.78 -1.74 -29.44
N GLN A 99 -18.44 -1.41 -30.56
CA GLN A 99 -19.67 -2.06 -30.99
C GLN A 99 -19.43 -3.54 -31.32
N GLU A 100 -18.58 -3.84 -32.31
CA GLU A 100 -18.36 -5.21 -32.79
C GLU A 100 -17.91 -6.17 -31.67
N PRO A 101 -16.92 -5.82 -30.81
CA PRO A 101 -16.54 -6.67 -29.66
C PRO A 101 -17.70 -6.93 -28.69
N PHE A 102 -18.54 -5.93 -28.42
CA PHE A 102 -19.68 -6.06 -27.53
C PHE A 102 -20.76 -6.99 -28.12
N PHE A 103 -21.11 -6.81 -29.40
CA PHE A 103 -22.07 -7.67 -30.10
C PHE A 103 -21.58 -9.13 -30.12
N ASN A 104 -20.32 -9.35 -30.48
CA ASN A 104 -19.71 -10.68 -30.49
C ASN A 104 -19.75 -11.34 -29.10
N ALA A 105 -19.48 -10.59 -28.03
CA ALA A 105 -19.57 -11.09 -26.66
C ALA A 105 -21.00 -11.45 -26.25
N CYS A 106 -22.00 -10.67 -26.67
CA CYS A 106 -23.41 -10.96 -26.41
C CYS A 106 -23.87 -12.21 -27.17
N ILE A 107 -23.58 -12.32 -28.47
CA ILE A 107 -23.94 -13.48 -29.31
C ILE A 107 -23.27 -14.75 -28.79
N GLY A 108 -21.95 -14.71 -28.56
CA GLY A 108 -21.21 -15.85 -28.01
C GLY A 108 -21.69 -16.27 -26.61
N SER A 109 -22.39 -15.37 -25.92
CA SER A 109 -23.04 -15.65 -24.63
C SER A 109 -24.49 -16.13 -24.75
N GLY A 110 -25.08 -16.20 -25.94
CA GLY A 110 -26.52 -16.47 -26.10
C GLY A 110 -27.40 -15.31 -25.64
N GLU A 111 -26.85 -14.10 -25.58
CA GLU A 111 -27.50 -12.86 -25.15
C GLU A 111 -27.72 -11.89 -26.32
N ALA A 112 -27.94 -12.41 -27.54
CA ALA A 112 -28.23 -11.58 -28.72
C ALA A 112 -29.36 -10.54 -28.48
N PRO A 113 -30.48 -10.86 -27.78
CA PRO A 113 -31.51 -9.86 -27.49
C PRO A 113 -31.04 -8.69 -26.60
N LEU A 114 -29.98 -8.86 -25.81
CA LEU A 114 -29.37 -7.77 -25.06
C LEU A 114 -28.70 -6.78 -26.00
N ALA A 115 -28.00 -7.28 -27.03
CA ALA A 115 -27.25 -6.45 -27.96
C ALA A 115 -28.18 -5.53 -28.75
N ASP A 116 -29.29 -6.06 -29.27
CA ASP A 116 -30.32 -5.27 -29.96
C ASP A 116 -30.94 -4.21 -29.03
N THR A 117 -31.13 -4.56 -27.76
CA THR A 117 -31.68 -3.61 -26.77
C THR A 117 -30.70 -2.47 -26.49
N VAL A 118 -29.41 -2.77 -26.42
CA VAL A 118 -28.36 -1.79 -26.15
C VAL A 118 -28.15 -0.86 -27.33
N GLN A 119 -28.17 -1.38 -28.57
CA GLN A 119 -28.13 -0.57 -29.79
C GLN A 119 -29.21 0.50 -29.76
N ASP A 120 -30.47 0.12 -29.55
CA ASP A 120 -31.60 1.05 -29.60
C ASP A 120 -31.54 2.11 -28.49
N VAL A 121 -30.97 1.76 -27.33
CA VAL A 121 -30.74 2.72 -26.23
C VAL A 121 -29.63 3.70 -26.60
N LEU A 122 -28.55 3.22 -27.23
CA LEU A 122 -27.41 4.06 -27.59
C LEU A 122 -27.69 4.95 -28.81
N ASP A 123 -28.50 4.48 -29.75
CA ASP A 123 -29.00 5.31 -30.86
C ASP A 123 -29.83 6.50 -30.35
N GLN A 124 -30.51 6.35 -29.21
CA GLN A 124 -31.25 7.44 -28.56
C GLN A 124 -30.36 8.35 -27.71
N LEU A 125 -29.36 7.79 -27.03
CA LEU A 125 -28.44 8.55 -26.17
C LEU A 125 -27.39 9.34 -26.98
N GLY A 126 -27.09 8.90 -28.20
CA GLY A 126 -26.05 9.47 -29.04
C GLY A 126 -24.64 9.06 -28.61
N PRO A 127 -23.60 9.64 -29.23
CA PRO A 127 -22.21 9.29 -28.94
C PRO A 127 -21.82 9.64 -27.50
N GLY A 128 -20.90 8.85 -26.92
CA GLY A 128 -20.38 9.04 -25.57
C GLY A 128 -19.27 10.10 -25.47
N PRO A 129 -18.57 10.17 -24.31
CA PRO A 129 -18.72 9.29 -23.15
C PRO A 129 -19.91 9.68 -22.26
N HIS A 130 -20.77 8.71 -21.97
CA HIS A 130 -21.88 8.83 -21.03
C HIS A 130 -21.39 8.50 -19.62
N ARG A 131 -21.20 9.53 -18.79
CA ARG A 131 -20.61 9.45 -17.45
C ARG A 131 -21.56 9.04 -16.32
N ASP A 132 -22.77 8.61 -16.65
CA ASP A 132 -23.71 8.04 -15.68
C ASP A 132 -24.13 6.64 -16.09
N PHE A 133 -23.34 5.65 -15.68
CA PHE A 133 -23.67 4.24 -15.91
C PHE A 133 -24.98 3.82 -15.25
N ASN A 134 -25.41 4.47 -14.16
CA ASN A 134 -26.66 4.13 -13.49
C ASN A 134 -27.86 4.53 -14.36
N GLY A 135 -27.84 5.74 -14.90
CA GLY A 135 -28.85 6.23 -15.85
C GLY A 135 -28.90 5.37 -17.12
N PHE A 136 -27.73 5.03 -17.68
CA PHE A 136 -27.65 4.11 -18.82
C PHE A 136 -28.27 2.75 -18.49
N LEU A 137 -27.90 2.16 -17.35
CA LEU A 137 -28.40 0.85 -16.94
C LEU A 137 -29.93 0.86 -16.74
N ASP A 138 -30.49 1.95 -16.24
CA ASP A 138 -31.94 2.10 -16.08
C ASP A 138 -32.67 2.29 -17.42
N ALA A 139 -32.07 2.99 -18.39
CA ALA A 139 -32.58 3.05 -19.76
C ALA A 139 -32.62 1.67 -20.43
N VAL A 140 -31.53 0.90 -20.32
CA VAL A 140 -31.47 -0.49 -20.82
C VAL A 140 -32.51 -1.37 -20.14
N LYS A 141 -32.67 -1.29 -18.81
CA LYS A 141 -33.72 -2.05 -18.11
C LYS A 141 -35.12 -1.68 -18.62
N GLY A 142 -35.40 -0.40 -18.84
CA GLY A 142 -36.68 0.07 -19.34
C GLY A 142 -37.00 -0.51 -20.72
N GLU A 143 -36.02 -0.48 -21.63
CA GLU A 143 -36.19 -1.03 -22.98
C GLU A 143 -36.30 -2.57 -22.96
N MET A 144 -35.50 -3.25 -22.13
CA MET A 144 -35.63 -4.69 -21.93
C MET A 144 -37.04 -5.07 -21.44
N GLN A 145 -37.60 -4.30 -20.51
CA GLN A 145 -38.94 -4.56 -19.98
C GLN A 145 -40.01 -4.42 -21.09
N ARG A 146 -39.90 -3.43 -21.98
CA ARG A 146 -40.80 -3.29 -23.14
C ARG A 146 -40.75 -4.51 -24.07
N ARG A 147 -39.57 -5.14 -24.18
CA ARG A 147 -39.33 -6.36 -24.96
C ARG A 147 -39.67 -7.66 -24.22
N GLY A 148 -40.19 -7.58 -22.98
CA GLY A 148 -40.44 -8.75 -22.15
C GLY A 148 -39.18 -9.46 -21.64
N LEU A 149 -38.03 -8.79 -21.69
CA LEU A 149 -36.74 -9.28 -21.21
C LEU A 149 -36.49 -8.82 -19.77
N LYS A 150 -35.66 -9.59 -19.04
CA LYS A 150 -35.25 -9.26 -17.66
C LYS A 150 -33.76 -8.97 -17.58
N MET A 151 -33.37 -7.98 -16.79
CA MET A 151 -31.97 -7.75 -16.46
C MET A 151 -31.47 -8.85 -15.51
N THR A 152 -30.50 -9.65 -15.97
CA THR A 152 -29.84 -10.70 -15.18
C THR A 152 -28.45 -10.24 -14.74
N ALA A 153 -27.86 -10.93 -13.76
CA ALA A 153 -26.48 -10.65 -13.33
C ALA A 153 -25.49 -10.75 -14.51
N ARG A 154 -25.63 -11.78 -15.36
CA ARG A 154 -24.80 -11.98 -16.55
C ARG A 154 -24.87 -10.79 -17.51
N ARG A 155 -26.08 -10.31 -17.80
CA ARG A 155 -26.30 -9.15 -18.68
C ARG A 155 -25.68 -7.88 -18.09
N LYS A 156 -25.86 -7.63 -16.79
CA LYS A 156 -25.21 -6.51 -16.08
C LYS A 156 -23.68 -6.61 -16.21
N THR A 157 -23.10 -7.79 -15.99
CA THR A 157 -21.66 -8.01 -16.14
C THR A 157 -21.18 -7.76 -17.56
N LEU A 158 -21.92 -8.19 -18.60
CA LEU A 158 -21.58 -7.87 -19.99
C LEU A 158 -21.54 -6.36 -20.22
N LEU A 159 -22.55 -5.60 -19.77
CA LEU A 159 -22.57 -4.14 -19.88
C LEU A 159 -21.38 -3.49 -19.15
N GLN A 160 -21.08 -3.93 -17.92
CA GLN A 160 -20.00 -3.35 -17.11
C GLN A 160 -18.60 -3.65 -17.66
N THR A 161 -18.37 -4.85 -18.21
CA THR A 161 -17.03 -5.33 -18.56
C THR A 161 -16.68 -5.19 -20.04
N ARG A 162 -17.68 -5.07 -20.92
CA ARG A 162 -17.48 -5.03 -22.38
C ARG A 162 -17.84 -3.71 -23.03
N LEU A 163 -18.71 -2.91 -22.39
CA LEU A 163 -19.23 -1.67 -22.96
C LEU A 163 -18.82 -0.42 -22.16
N ALA A 164 -18.47 -0.60 -20.88
CA ALA A 164 -18.08 0.49 -20.01
C ALA A 164 -16.57 0.48 -19.73
N GLN A 165 -16.03 1.68 -19.52
CA GLN A 165 -14.65 1.91 -19.11
C GLN A 165 -14.61 2.70 -17.81
N ARG A 166 -13.53 2.54 -17.06
CA ARG A 166 -13.32 3.32 -15.84
C ARG A 166 -13.06 4.78 -16.20
N ASP A 167 -13.80 5.67 -15.55
CA ASP A 167 -13.63 7.13 -15.68
C ASP A 167 -13.86 7.75 -14.30
N GLU A 168 -12.81 8.36 -13.73
CA GLU A 168 -12.87 9.00 -12.41
C GLU A 168 -13.90 10.14 -12.35
N ALA A 169 -14.18 10.78 -13.49
CA ALA A 169 -15.20 11.83 -13.59
C ALA A 169 -16.64 11.27 -13.75
N ALA A 170 -16.81 9.95 -13.93
CA ALA A 170 -18.12 9.33 -14.00
C ALA A 170 -18.77 9.17 -12.62
N ALA A 171 -20.09 9.11 -12.57
CA ALA A 171 -20.85 8.86 -11.35
C ALA A 171 -20.50 7.46 -10.76
N PRO A 172 -20.52 7.31 -9.42
CA PRO A 172 -20.26 6.02 -8.79
C PRO A 172 -21.38 5.03 -9.10
N VAL A 173 -21.01 3.80 -9.43
CA VAL A 173 -21.95 2.74 -9.79
C VAL A 173 -22.68 2.28 -8.53
N VAL A 174 -24.00 2.33 -8.55
CA VAL A 174 -24.86 1.89 -7.45
C VAL A 174 -24.97 0.37 -7.45
N LYS A 175 -24.54 -0.24 -6.35
CA LYS A 175 -24.71 -1.67 -6.08
C LYS A 175 -26.11 -1.95 -5.55
N LYS A 176 -26.57 -1.12 -4.60
CA LYS A 176 -27.84 -1.32 -3.91
C LYS A 176 -28.44 0.00 -3.46
N VAL A 177 -29.75 0.10 -3.59
CA VAL A 177 -30.54 1.21 -3.04
C VAL A 177 -31.32 0.70 -1.83
N HIS A 178 -31.18 1.38 -0.69
CA HIS A 178 -31.86 1.03 0.55
C HIS A 178 -33.25 1.63 0.64
N ARG A 179 -34.05 1.09 1.57
CA ARG A 179 -35.37 1.62 1.90
C ARG A 179 -35.29 3.04 2.45
N ARG A 180 -36.37 3.80 2.29
CA ARG A 180 -36.47 5.15 2.85
C ARG A 180 -36.35 5.08 4.38
N GLY A 181 -35.59 6.01 4.96
CA GLY A 181 -35.36 6.07 6.41
C GLY A 181 -34.15 5.26 6.90
N THR A 182 -33.42 4.55 6.03
CA THR A 182 -32.09 4.03 6.39
C THR A 182 -31.15 5.20 6.68
N PRO A 183 -30.44 5.22 7.81
CA PRO A 183 -29.44 6.26 8.11
C PRO A 183 -28.22 6.10 7.19
N ALA A 184 -27.63 7.23 6.79
CA ALA A 184 -26.36 7.22 6.07
C ALA A 184 -25.21 6.96 7.06
N ASP A 185 -24.18 6.27 6.57
CA ASP A 185 -22.95 5.97 7.28
C ASP A 185 -21.81 5.83 6.25
N PRO A 186 -21.26 6.97 5.77
CA PRO A 186 -20.28 6.96 4.69
C PRO A 186 -19.02 6.16 5.01
N LEU A 187 -18.57 6.16 6.27
CA LEU A 187 -17.37 5.42 6.71
C LEU A 187 -17.52 3.90 6.55
N HIS A 188 -18.76 3.41 6.48
CA HIS A 188 -19.11 2.01 6.30
C HIS A 188 -19.84 1.74 4.97
N GLY A 189 -19.73 2.65 4.00
CA GLY A 189 -20.20 2.43 2.63
C GLY A 189 -21.68 2.73 2.39
N LEU A 190 -22.34 3.48 3.29
CA LEU A 190 -23.74 3.90 3.16
C LEU A 190 -23.82 5.41 2.85
N PHE A 191 -24.09 5.74 1.60
CA PHE A 191 -24.04 7.12 1.10
C PHE A 191 -25.44 7.69 0.84
N ALA A 192 -25.70 8.92 1.28
CA ALA A 192 -26.94 9.63 0.99
C ALA A 192 -26.91 10.23 -0.42
N THR A 193 -27.95 10.01 -1.22
CA THR A 193 -28.04 10.58 -2.58
C THR A 193 -28.84 11.89 -2.60
N GLY A 194 -28.17 13.01 -2.31
CA GLY A 194 -28.78 14.34 -2.35
C GLY A 194 -29.84 14.61 -1.27
N PRO A 195 -30.42 15.83 -1.23
CA PRO A 195 -31.33 16.26 -0.16
C PRO A 195 -32.63 15.45 -0.15
N GLY A 196 -32.89 14.72 0.95
CA GLY A 196 -34.09 13.87 1.09
C GLY A 196 -34.07 12.59 0.24
N GLY A 197 -32.94 12.29 -0.40
CA GLY A 197 -32.77 11.11 -1.24
C GLY A 197 -32.62 9.80 -0.48
N ARG A 198 -32.34 8.73 -1.24
CA ARG A 198 -32.20 7.38 -0.68
C ARG A 198 -30.76 7.17 -0.22
N VAL A 199 -30.55 6.18 0.65
CA VAL A 199 -29.20 5.70 0.97
C VAL A 199 -28.83 4.60 -0.02
N VAL A 200 -27.59 4.61 -0.49
CA VAL A 200 -27.06 3.64 -1.45
C VAL A 200 -25.76 3.03 -0.96
N GLU A 201 -25.48 1.81 -1.41
CA GLU A 201 -24.14 1.22 -1.42
C GLU A 201 -23.60 1.31 -2.85
N TYR A 202 -22.33 1.68 -2.98
CA TYR A 202 -21.63 1.67 -4.27
C TYR A 202 -20.98 0.30 -4.52
N GLU A 203 -20.81 -0.03 -5.80
CA GLU A 203 -19.99 -1.17 -6.23
C GLU A 203 -18.51 -0.83 -5.95
N PRO A 204 -17.74 -1.68 -5.27
CA PRO A 204 -16.33 -1.40 -5.01
C PRO A 204 -15.50 -1.53 -6.29
N ASP A 205 -14.49 -0.67 -6.45
CA ASP A 205 -13.47 -0.82 -7.48
C ASP A 205 -12.28 -1.62 -6.95
N GLY A 206 -12.16 -2.87 -7.41
CA GLY A 206 -11.04 -3.72 -7.04
C GLY A 206 -9.66 -3.19 -7.44
N GLU A 207 -9.56 -2.27 -8.41
CA GLU A 207 -8.29 -1.65 -8.81
C GLU A 207 -7.88 -0.48 -7.90
N LEU A 208 -8.84 0.12 -7.21
CA LEU A 208 -8.61 1.24 -6.28
C LEU A 208 -8.72 0.81 -4.81
N ARG A 209 -8.96 -0.48 -4.55
CA ARG A 209 -8.95 -1.06 -3.21
C ARG A 209 -7.55 -1.00 -2.63
N ASP A 210 -7.44 -0.45 -1.43
CA ASP A 210 -6.18 -0.39 -0.70
C ASP A 210 -6.27 -1.09 0.67
N THR A 211 -5.12 -1.25 1.31
CA THR A 211 -5.00 -1.71 2.68
C THR A 211 -4.15 -0.76 3.49
N GLU A 212 -4.78 -0.13 4.47
CA GLU A 212 -4.11 0.78 5.39
C GLU A 212 -3.56 0.03 6.60
N GLN A 213 -2.38 0.47 7.07
CA GLN A 213 -1.80 0.06 8.35
C GLN A 213 -1.81 1.25 9.32
N ILE A 214 -2.81 1.28 10.19
CA ILE A 214 -3.09 2.40 11.09
C ILE A 214 -2.53 2.07 12.46
N PRO A 215 -1.62 2.86 13.06
CA PRO A 215 -1.06 2.57 14.38
C PRO A 215 -2.15 2.35 15.44
N LEU A 216 -2.00 1.38 16.35
CA LEU A 216 -2.98 1.15 17.43
C LEU A 216 -3.13 2.36 18.37
N GLN A 217 -2.14 3.24 18.38
CA GLN A 217 -2.10 4.46 19.19
C GLN A 217 -2.58 5.69 18.42
N GLU A 218 -3.11 5.52 17.21
CA GLU A 218 -3.65 6.60 16.39
C GLU A 218 -4.81 7.31 17.11
N GLU A 219 -4.78 8.64 17.09
CA GLU A 219 -5.81 9.45 17.72
C GLU A 219 -7.11 9.35 16.93
N GLY A 220 -8.22 9.04 17.61
CA GLY A 220 -9.50 8.76 16.94
C GLY A 220 -9.58 7.40 16.25
N GLY A 221 -8.55 6.55 16.39
CA GLY A 221 -8.54 5.20 15.83
C GLY A 221 -8.62 5.18 14.30
N ILE A 222 -9.29 4.15 13.76
CA ILE A 222 -9.45 3.97 12.31
C ILE A 222 -10.20 5.17 11.69
N GLU A 223 -11.28 5.63 12.34
CA GLU A 223 -12.10 6.75 11.82
C GLU A 223 -11.31 8.06 11.77
N GLY A 224 -10.55 8.36 12.83
CA GLY A 224 -9.71 9.55 12.90
C GLY A 224 -8.63 9.56 11.81
N PHE A 225 -8.01 8.41 11.56
CA PHE A 225 -7.06 8.25 10.45
C PHE A 225 -7.73 8.49 9.09
N LEU A 226 -8.87 7.83 8.83
CA LEU A 226 -9.56 7.97 7.54
C LEU A 226 -9.94 9.43 7.28
N GLN A 227 -10.44 10.14 8.29
CA GLN A 227 -10.82 11.55 8.16
C GLN A 227 -9.63 12.46 7.80
N ARG A 228 -8.44 12.16 8.33
CA ARG A 228 -7.25 12.99 8.14
C ARG A 228 -6.45 12.65 6.89
N GLU A 229 -6.29 11.37 6.59
CA GLU A 229 -5.35 10.88 5.58
C GLU A 229 -6.02 10.35 4.32
N VAL A 230 -7.28 9.87 4.40
CA VAL A 230 -7.95 9.20 3.26
C VAL A 230 -9.02 10.09 2.63
N LEU A 231 -10.01 10.51 3.40
CA LEU A 231 -11.18 11.24 2.91
C LEU A 231 -10.89 12.60 2.24
N PRO A 232 -9.80 13.34 2.56
CA PRO A 232 -9.44 14.54 1.80
C PRO A 232 -9.10 14.27 0.33
N TYR A 233 -8.63 13.07 0.01
CA TYR A 233 -8.22 12.67 -1.35
C TYR A 233 -9.24 11.73 -2.01
N ALA A 234 -9.96 10.93 -1.23
CA ALA A 234 -11.03 10.05 -1.68
C ALA A 234 -12.29 10.22 -0.79
N PRO A 235 -13.12 11.24 -1.05
CA PRO A 235 -14.24 11.62 -0.18
C PRO A 235 -15.35 10.57 -0.01
N ASP A 236 -15.39 9.61 -0.92
CA ASP A 236 -16.34 8.51 -0.98
C ASP A 236 -15.68 7.15 -0.71
N ALA A 237 -14.50 7.15 -0.11
CA ALA A 237 -13.87 5.94 0.40
C ALA A 237 -14.53 5.48 1.72
N TRP A 238 -14.53 4.16 1.95
CA TRP A 238 -15.03 3.56 3.18
C TRP A 238 -14.17 2.36 3.57
N PHE A 239 -14.14 2.01 4.85
CA PHE A 239 -13.43 0.81 5.28
C PHE A 239 -14.41 -0.36 5.51
N ILE A 240 -13.89 -1.59 5.47
CA ILE A 240 -14.67 -2.80 5.70
C ILE A 240 -14.38 -3.33 7.11
N PRO A 241 -15.31 -3.21 8.08
CA PRO A 241 -15.08 -3.62 9.47
C PRO A 241 -14.65 -5.08 9.62
N GLU A 242 -15.18 -5.97 8.78
CA GLU A 242 -14.88 -7.40 8.82
C GLU A 242 -13.43 -7.72 8.41
N THR A 243 -12.74 -6.78 7.76
CA THR A 243 -11.34 -6.94 7.35
C THR A 243 -10.33 -6.48 8.40
N VAL A 244 -10.79 -5.79 9.45
CA VAL A 244 -9.93 -5.21 10.49
C VAL A 244 -9.17 -6.33 11.20
N LYS A 245 -7.84 -6.29 11.11
CA LYS A 245 -6.94 -7.22 11.82
C LYS A 245 -5.92 -6.44 12.60
N ILE A 246 -5.51 -6.94 13.77
CA ILE A 246 -4.40 -6.36 14.52
C ILE A 246 -3.11 -7.08 14.11
N GLY A 247 -2.16 -6.31 13.59
CA GLY A 247 -0.80 -6.74 13.31
C GLY A 247 0.20 -6.12 14.28
N TYR A 248 1.41 -6.68 14.33
CA TYR A 248 2.54 -6.09 15.03
C TYR A 248 3.76 -6.13 14.11
N GLU A 249 4.46 -5.01 13.98
CA GLU A 249 5.67 -4.90 13.19
C GLU A 249 6.75 -4.09 13.93
N ILE A 250 7.99 -4.57 13.85
CA ILE A 250 9.16 -3.88 14.42
C ILE A 250 10.12 -3.52 13.29
N SER A 251 10.17 -2.24 12.94
CA SER A 251 11.16 -1.70 12.01
C SER A 251 12.39 -1.22 12.78
N PHE A 252 13.45 -2.03 12.84
CA PHE A 252 14.70 -1.65 13.52
C PHE A 252 15.34 -0.39 12.89
N ASN A 253 15.23 -0.24 11.57
CA ASN A 253 15.70 0.96 10.88
C ASN A 253 15.01 2.22 11.40
N ARG A 254 13.70 2.18 11.65
CA ARG A 254 12.97 3.32 12.23
C ARG A 254 13.54 3.78 13.57
N TYR A 255 14.12 2.86 14.34
CA TYR A 255 14.53 3.14 15.73
C TYR A 255 16.03 3.36 15.92
N PHE A 256 16.88 2.72 15.12
CA PHE A 256 18.33 2.72 15.29
C PHE A 256 19.10 3.28 14.09
N TYR A 257 18.44 3.54 12.96
CA TYR A 257 19.13 4.16 11.83
C TYR A 257 19.56 5.58 12.18
N LYS A 258 20.87 5.81 12.15
CA LYS A 258 21.46 7.14 12.22
C LYS A 258 21.82 7.54 10.79
N PRO A 259 21.18 8.58 10.21
CA PRO A 259 21.57 9.09 8.91
C PRO A 259 23.07 9.39 8.92
N GLN A 260 23.80 8.85 7.95
CA GLN A 260 25.19 9.27 7.78
C GLN A 260 25.15 10.72 7.27
N PRO A 261 25.79 11.67 7.97
CA PRO A 261 25.89 13.03 7.45
C PRO A 261 26.58 12.97 6.10
N MET A 262 26.01 13.67 5.11
CA MET A 262 26.67 13.80 3.82
C MET A 262 28.03 14.46 4.05
N ARG A 263 29.07 13.95 3.37
CA ARG A 263 30.39 14.58 3.36
C ARG A 263 30.24 16.02 2.90
N THR A 264 31.00 16.91 3.51
CA THR A 264 30.96 18.33 3.14
C THR A 264 31.58 18.53 1.75
N LEU A 265 31.25 19.64 1.08
CA LEU A 265 31.84 19.95 -0.22
C LEU A 265 33.36 20.09 -0.11
N GLU A 266 33.83 20.63 1.02
CA GLU A 266 35.24 20.81 1.34
C GLU A 266 35.97 19.47 1.48
N GLU A 267 35.35 18.47 2.12
CA GLU A 267 35.90 17.10 2.21
C GLU A 267 35.95 16.42 0.83
N ILE A 268 34.93 16.61 0.01
CA ILE A 268 34.91 16.08 -1.37
C ILE A 268 36.05 16.74 -2.19
N GLN A 269 36.23 18.05 -2.05
CA GLN A 269 37.28 18.78 -2.74
C GLN A 269 38.68 18.34 -2.29
N ALA A 270 38.89 18.14 -0.99
CA ALA A 270 40.16 17.67 -0.45
C ALA A 270 40.53 16.27 -0.98
N ASP A 271 39.55 15.35 -1.04
CA ASP A 271 39.75 14.02 -1.61
C ASP A 271 40.11 14.07 -3.10
N ILE A 272 39.43 14.93 -3.89
CA ILE A 272 39.75 15.10 -5.33
C ILE A 272 41.20 15.55 -5.49
N VAL A 273 41.62 16.57 -4.73
CA VAL A 273 43.00 17.08 -4.77
C VAL A 273 44.01 16.02 -4.34
N GLN A 274 43.69 15.23 -3.30
CA GLN A 274 44.56 14.13 -2.87
C GLN A 274 44.68 13.06 -3.95
N VAL A 275 43.58 12.65 -4.59
CA VAL A 275 43.59 11.67 -5.68
C VAL A 275 44.35 12.19 -6.90
N GLU A 276 44.23 13.48 -7.23
CA GLU A 276 45.04 14.12 -8.27
C GLU A 276 46.53 14.04 -7.96
N GLN A 277 46.95 14.38 -6.73
CA GLN A 277 48.34 14.29 -6.29
C GLN A 277 48.90 12.86 -6.31
N GLU A 278 48.12 11.89 -5.85
CA GLU A 278 48.49 10.46 -5.91
C GLU A 278 48.65 9.99 -7.36
N THR A 279 47.78 10.45 -8.26
CA THR A 279 47.83 10.11 -9.70
C THR A 279 49.01 10.76 -10.40
N GLU A 280 49.31 12.03 -10.11
CA GLU A 280 50.50 12.73 -10.63
C GLU A 280 51.80 12.09 -10.13
N GLY A 281 51.85 11.70 -8.86
CA GLY A 281 52.99 10.96 -8.29
C GLY A 281 53.22 9.62 -8.99
N LEU A 282 52.15 8.86 -9.24
CA LEU A 282 52.20 7.60 -9.99
C LEU A 282 52.66 7.80 -11.45
N MET A 283 52.20 8.85 -12.13
CA MET A 283 52.67 9.17 -13.49
C MET A 283 54.16 9.56 -13.50
N HIS A 284 54.61 10.34 -12.53
CA HIS A 284 56.02 10.73 -12.42
C HIS A 284 56.93 9.53 -12.16
N ASP A 285 56.50 8.56 -11.35
CA ASP A 285 57.23 7.31 -11.12
C ASP A 285 57.33 6.48 -12.41
N ILE A 286 56.23 6.34 -13.17
CA ILE A 286 56.24 5.63 -14.46
C ILE A 286 57.18 6.31 -15.47
N LEU A 287 57.09 7.64 -15.60
CA LEU A 287 57.90 8.41 -16.55
C LEU A 287 59.40 8.45 -16.18
N ASN A 288 59.74 8.35 -14.90
CA ASN A 288 61.13 8.30 -14.45
C ASN A 288 61.72 6.89 -14.43
N THR A 289 60.90 5.84 -14.32
CA THR A 289 61.40 4.46 -14.48
C THR A 289 61.96 4.17 -15.88
N ASP A 290 61.55 4.92 -16.91
CA ASP A 290 62.07 4.80 -18.28
C ASP A 290 63.37 5.57 -18.55
N ARG A 291 63.81 6.46 -17.64
CA ARG A 291 65.07 7.22 -17.81
C ARG A 291 66.30 6.58 -17.15
N GLY A 292 66.15 5.41 -16.53
CA GLY A 292 67.22 4.71 -15.82
C GLY A 292 67.83 3.49 -16.52
N ARG A 293 67.43 3.18 -17.76
CA ARG A 293 68.03 2.10 -18.57
C ARG A 293 68.50 2.64 -19.93
N GLY A 294 69.62 3.35 -19.89
CA GLY A 294 70.38 3.78 -21.06
C GLY A 294 71.85 3.81 -20.72
#